data_AF-A0A2V9SMQ2-F1
#
_entry.id   AF-A0A2V9SMQ2-F1
#
_cell.length_a   1.000
_cell.length_b   1.000
_cell.length_c   1.000
_cell.angle_alpha   90.00
_cell.angle_beta   90.00
_cell.angle_gamma   90.00
#
_symmetry.space_group_name_H-M   'P 1'
#
loop_
_entity.id
_entity.type
_entity.pdbx_description
1 polymer ?
#
loop_
_entity_poly.entity_id
_entity_poly.type
_entity_poly.pdbx_seq_one_letter_code
_entity_poly.pdbx_strand_id
1 'polypeptide(L)'
;MVVAPAQFADDLSSWIPLASPAKVLYTPDGENILSAASTRTEQALRQAVYLSMTGMNLSSLNSITANDGPDFRLNSLVQQSDRVYQRSPLAVDRLHARSLVRGRLGPLLASLEAGPTLARNLFARYERIILIDASHQHVLEPSTFSQWITIEKAYQRNGIQVWICHPNIPIT
;
A
#
# COMPACT_ATOMS: atom_id res chain seq x y z
N MET A 1 20.12 13.72 5.85
CA MET A 1 19.15 14.30 4.89
C MET A 1 19.59 13.87 3.51
N VAL A 2 18.78 13.10 2.80
CA VAL A 2 19.10 12.70 1.41
C VAL A 2 18.46 13.73 0.50
N VAL A 3 19.27 14.48 -0.25
CA VAL A 3 18.83 15.43 -1.28
C VAL A 3 19.30 14.87 -2.61
N ALA A 4 18.36 14.35 -3.41
CA ALA A 4 18.63 13.85 -4.75
C ALA A 4 17.88 14.72 -5.78
N PRO A 5 18.51 15.10 -6.91
CA PRO A 5 17.81 15.83 -7.97
C PRO A 5 16.67 14.98 -8.56
N ALA A 6 15.47 15.55 -8.67
CA ALA A 6 14.26 14.87 -9.13
C ALA A 6 14.37 14.22 -10.52
N GLN A 7 15.32 14.67 -11.33
CA GLN A 7 15.62 14.15 -12.67
C GLN A 7 16.42 12.83 -12.68
N PHE A 8 16.90 12.35 -11.52
CA PHE A 8 17.71 11.13 -11.40
C PHE A 8 17.12 10.06 -10.47
N ALA A 9 15.96 10.31 -9.86
CA ALA A 9 15.36 9.38 -8.92
C ALA A 9 14.08 8.80 -9.54
N ASP A 10 14.24 7.80 -10.39
CA ASP A 10 13.10 7.06 -10.99
C ASP A 10 12.16 6.47 -9.92
N ASP A 11 12.65 6.29 -8.68
CA ASP A 11 11.83 6.15 -7.49
C ASP A 11 12.63 6.45 -6.21
N LEU A 12 12.41 7.62 -5.58
CA LEU A 12 13.04 8.01 -4.32
C LEU A 12 12.94 6.94 -3.22
N SER A 13 11.86 6.17 -3.22
CA SER A 13 11.58 5.17 -2.20
C SER A 13 12.31 3.84 -2.40
N SER A 14 12.89 3.63 -3.59
CA SER A 14 13.86 2.57 -3.86
C SER A 14 15.24 2.86 -3.25
N TRP A 15 15.60 4.13 -3.12
CA TRP A 15 16.89 4.58 -2.57
C TRP A 15 16.87 4.74 -1.05
N ILE A 16 15.73 5.09 -0.46
CA ILE A 16 15.58 5.30 0.98
C ILE A 16 16.08 4.10 1.81
N PRO A 17 15.71 2.84 1.49
CA PRO A 17 16.21 1.66 2.19
C PRO A 17 17.72 1.45 2.12
N LEU A 18 18.36 1.91 1.03
CA LEU A 18 19.80 1.76 0.81
C LEU A 18 20.60 2.84 1.54
N ALA A 19 20.02 4.03 1.67
CA ALA A 19 20.65 5.19 2.29
C ALA A 19 20.30 5.39 3.78
N SER A 20 19.33 4.62 4.30
CA SER A 20 18.79 4.78 5.64
C SER A 20 18.25 3.45 6.18
N PRO A 21 18.31 3.18 7.49
CA PRO A 21 17.61 2.04 8.11
C PRO A 21 16.07 2.19 8.08
N ALA A 22 15.54 3.27 7.50
CA ALA A 22 14.11 3.50 7.36
C ALA A 22 13.46 2.40 6.51
N LYS A 23 12.41 1.80 7.07
CA LYS A 23 11.58 0.81 6.36
C LYS A 23 10.55 1.52 5.51
N VAL A 24 10.55 1.23 4.22
CA VAL A 24 9.54 1.73 3.29
C VAL A 24 8.32 0.82 3.31
N LEU A 25 7.14 1.39 3.52
CA LEU A 25 5.89 0.63 3.67
C LEU A 25 5.28 0.25 2.31
N TYR A 26 5.18 1.21 1.39
CA TYR A 26 4.65 1.00 0.06
C TYR A 26 5.23 2.00 -0.94
N THR A 27 5.48 1.53 -2.15
CA THR A 27 5.87 2.30 -3.33
C THR A 27 5.68 1.38 -4.53
N PRO A 28 5.24 1.91 -5.68
CA PRO A 28 5.17 1.12 -6.89
C PRO A 28 6.46 0.37 -7.21
N ASP A 29 7.63 0.94 -6.91
CA ASP A 29 8.98 0.48 -7.30
C ASP A 29 9.84 -0.10 -6.17
N GLY A 30 9.73 0.43 -4.94
CA GLY A 30 10.50 0.00 -3.78
C GLY A 30 9.96 -1.25 -3.07
N GLU A 31 8.86 -1.84 -3.56
CA GLU A 31 8.35 -3.15 -3.10
C GLU A 31 9.38 -4.29 -3.22
N ASN A 32 10.36 -4.15 -4.12
CA ASN A 32 11.31 -5.22 -4.45
C ASN A 32 12.68 -5.13 -3.74
N ILE A 33 12.95 -4.09 -2.95
CA ILE A 33 14.34 -3.79 -2.53
C ILE A 33 14.70 -4.35 -1.15
N LEU A 34 13.77 -4.87 -0.36
CA LEU A 34 14.10 -5.41 0.97
C LEU A 34 13.62 -6.87 1.22
N SER A 35 14.63 -7.75 1.17
CA SER A 35 14.76 -9.15 1.60
C SER A 35 13.86 -10.21 0.97
N ALA A 36 14.49 -11.12 0.21
CA ALA A 36 13.93 -12.34 -0.38
C ALA A 36 13.21 -13.28 0.63
N ALA A 37 13.37 -13.06 1.94
CA ALA A 37 12.85 -13.92 3.00
C ALA A 37 11.45 -13.55 3.53
N SER A 38 10.91 -12.37 3.22
CA SER A 38 9.64 -11.83 3.77
C SER A 38 8.54 -11.63 2.71
N THR A 39 8.74 -12.17 1.51
CA THR A 39 8.28 -11.58 0.25
C THR A 39 6.80 -11.73 -0.09
N ARG A 40 6.04 -12.70 0.44
CA ARG A 40 4.60 -12.83 0.06
C ARG A 40 3.61 -12.41 1.14
N THR A 41 3.78 -12.89 2.37
CA THR A 41 2.79 -12.66 3.43
C THR A 41 2.85 -11.23 3.97
N GLU A 42 4.04 -10.68 4.19
CA GLU A 42 4.18 -9.29 4.65
C GLU A 42 3.83 -8.29 3.54
N GLN A 43 4.17 -8.58 2.28
CA GLN A 43 3.83 -7.74 1.14
C GLN A 43 2.31 -7.68 0.93
N ALA A 44 1.62 -8.84 0.96
CA ALA A 44 0.17 -8.89 0.84
C ALA A 44 -0.53 -8.07 1.94
N LEU A 45 -0.01 -8.12 3.17
CA LEU A 45 -0.52 -7.29 4.26
C LEU A 45 -0.30 -5.79 4.00
N ARG A 46 0.91 -5.38 3.63
CA ARG A 46 1.19 -3.97 3.32
C ARG A 46 0.29 -3.45 2.18
N GLN A 47 0.06 -4.27 1.15
CA GLN A 47 -0.84 -3.97 0.05
C GLN A 47 -2.30 -3.84 0.51
N ALA A 48 -2.79 -4.78 1.33
CA ALA A 48 -4.15 -4.70 1.88
C ALA A 48 -4.36 -3.47 2.76
N VAL A 49 -3.36 -3.12 3.59
CA VAL A 49 -3.39 -1.90 4.39
C VAL A 49 -3.41 -0.67 3.49
N TYR A 50 -2.53 -0.59 2.48
CA TYR A 50 -2.52 0.52 1.53
C TYR A 50 -3.89 0.70 0.84
N LEU A 51 -4.43 -0.38 0.26
CA LEU A 51 -5.76 -0.36 -0.39
C LEU A 51 -6.86 0.10 0.58
N SER A 52 -6.82 -0.38 1.82
CA SER A 52 -7.77 0.07 2.85
C SER A 52 -7.59 1.56 3.19
N MET A 53 -6.36 2.09 3.20
CA MET A 53 -6.09 3.53 3.35
C MET A 53 -6.62 4.37 2.18
N THR A 54 -6.80 3.76 0.99
CA THR A 54 -7.40 4.42 -0.18
C THR A 54 -8.92 4.26 -0.23
N GLY A 55 -9.55 3.80 0.85
CA GLY A 55 -11.00 3.54 0.90
C GLY A 55 -11.45 2.27 0.18
N MET A 56 -10.52 1.40 -0.27
CA MET A 56 -10.89 0.10 -0.84
C MET A 56 -11.26 -0.88 0.27
N ASN A 57 -12.46 -1.44 0.14
CA ASN A 57 -13.03 -2.43 1.03
C ASN A 57 -13.25 -3.76 0.27
N LEU A 58 -13.61 -4.82 1.00
CA LEU A 58 -13.84 -6.15 0.48
C LEU A 58 -14.93 -6.17 -0.62
N SER A 59 -16.00 -5.39 -0.44
CA SER A 59 -17.07 -5.29 -1.44
C SER A 59 -16.57 -4.66 -2.74
N SER A 60 -15.76 -3.60 -2.65
CA SER A 60 -15.11 -2.98 -3.81
C SER A 60 -14.18 -3.97 -4.51
N LEU A 61 -13.32 -4.67 -3.76
CA LEU A 61 -12.42 -5.68 -4.32
C LEU A 61 -13.21 -6.78 -5.05
N ASN A 62 -14.28 -7.27 -4.43
CA ASN A 62 -15.14 -8.29 -5.03
C ASN A 62 -15.80 -7.79 -6.32
N SER A 63 -16.25 -6.52 -6.38
CA SER A 63 -16.81 -5.94 -7.60
C SER A 63 -15.79 -5.82 -8.73
N ILE A 64 -14.54 -5.45 -8.41
CA ILE A 64 -13.48 -5.29 -9.42
C ILE A 64 -13.02 -6.66 -9.94
N THR A 65 -13.01 -7.66 -9.07
CA THR A 65 -12.58 -9.03 -9.41
C THR A 65 -13.70 -9.91 -9.96
N ALA A 66 -14.96 -9.48 -9.91
CA ALA A 66 -16.11 -10.17 -10.51
C ALA A 66 -15.94 -10.34 -12.02
N ASN A 67 -16.34 -11.49 -12.58
CA ASN A 67 -16.06 -11.89 -13.97
C ASN A 67 -16.65 -10.96 -15.05
N ASP A 68 -17.44 -9.97 -14.66
CA ASP A 68 -18.16 -8.97 -15.46
C ASP A 68 -17.64 -7.53 -15.29
N GLY A 69 -16.67 -7.29 -14.39
CA GLY A 69 -16.15 -5.94 -14.10
C GLY A 69 -15.13 -5.41 -15.11
N PRO A 70 -14.98 -4.07 -15.26
CA PRO A 70 -14.10 -3.46 -16.24
C PRO A 70 -12.61 -3.72 -15.96
N ASP A 71 -11.90 -4.20 -16.99
CA ASP A 71 -10.53 -4.74 -16.89
C ASP A 71 -9.47 -3.69 -16.47
N PHE A 72 -9.70 -2.39 -16.68
CA PHE A 72 -8.69 -1.38 -16.35
C PHE A 72 -8.40 -1.28 -14.84
N ARG A 73 -9.43 -1.41 -13.98
CA ARG A 73 -9.25 -1.37 -12.52
C ARG A 73 -8.52 -2.61 -12.00
N LEU A 74 -8.85 -3.77 -12.57
CA LEU A 74 -8.13 -5.01 -12.28
C LEU A 74 -6.66 -4.88 -12.70
N ASN A 75 -6.39 -4.35 -13.89
CA ASN A 75 -5.02 -4.16 -14.37
C ASN A 75 -4.23 -3.21 -13.47
N SER A 76 -4.83 -2.10 -13.00
CA SER A 76 -4.20 -1.23 -12.01
C SER A 76 -3.93 -1.94 -10.69
N LEU A 77 -4.86 -2.75 -10.18
CA LEU A 77 -4.65 -3.54 -8.97
C LEU A 77 -3.59 -4.63 -9.14
N VAL A 78 -3.54 -5.31 -10.28
CA VAL A 78 -2.51 -6.29 -10.60
C VAL A 78 -1.16 -5.60 -10.73
N GLN A 79 -1.07 -4.43 -11.38
CA GLN A 79 0.16 -3.64 -11.44
C GLN A 79 0.65 -3.21 -10.06
N GLN A 80 -0.26 -2.81 -9.17
CA GLN A 80 0.05 -2.43 -7.79
C GLN A 80 0.40 -3.62 -6.90
N SER A 81 -0.03 -4.83 -7.27
CA SER A 81 0.02 -5.98 -6.37
C SER A 81 0.94 -7.11 -6.84
N ASP A 82 1.30 -7.15 -8.13
CA ASP A 82 2.20 -8.14 -8.70
C ASP A 82 2.87 -7.67 -10.01
N ARG A 83 4.14 -7.26 -9.91
CA ARG A 83 4.97 -6.89 -11.07
C ARG A 83 5.23 -8.06 -12.02
N VAL A 84 5.18 -9.31 -11.56
CA VAL A 84 5.44 -10.49 -12.40
C VAL A 84 4.32 -10.67 -13.44
N TYR A 85 3.09 -10.30 -13.09
CA TYR A 85 1.93 -10.41 -13.99
C TYR A 85 1.80 -9.27 -15.01
N GLN A 86 2.65 -8.23 -14.96
CA GLN A 86 2.67 -7.16 -15.98
C GLN A 86 2.93 -7.67 -17.41
N ARG A 87 3.34 -8.94 -17.58
CA ARG A 87 3.78 -9.51 -18.85
C ARG A 87 2.79 -10.45 -19.55
N SER A 88 1.62 -10.77 -18.97
CA SER A 88 0.75 -11.80 -19.57
C SER A 88 -0.54 -11.26 -20.22
N PRO A 89 -0.71 -11.42 -21.56
CA PRO A 89 -1.86 -10.86 -22.30
C PRO A 89 -3.10 -11.77 -22.40
N LEU A 90 -3.06 -13.03 -21.94
CA LEU A 90 -4.10 -14.03 -22.22
C LEU A 90 -5.30 -13.97 -21.25
N ALA A 91 -6.49 -14.33 -21.73
CA ALA A 91 -7.72 -14.35 -20.93
C ALA A 91 -7.71 -15.38 -19.77
N VAL A 92 -6.99 -16.50 -19.93
CA VAL A 92 -6.77 -17.50 -18.85
C VAL A 92 -5.96 -16.90 -17.71
N ASP A 93 -4.96 -16.07 -18.04
CA ASP A 93 -4.18 -15.33 -17.04
C ASP A 93 -5.01 -14.26 -16.35
N ARG A 94 -6.07 -13.74 -16.99
CA ARG A 94 -6.99 -12.75 -16.38
C ARG A 94 -7.88 -13.37 -15.31
N LEU A 95 -8.52 -14.50 -15.60
CA LEU A 95 -9.30 -15.24 -14.59
C LEU A 95 -8.41 -15.70 -13.44
N HIS A 96 -7.19 -16.13 -13.77
CA HIS A 96 -6.19 -16.48 -12.77
C HIS A 96 -5.77 -15.27 -11.93
N ALA A 97 -5.53 -14.10 -12.54
CA ALA A 97 -5.18 -12.87 -11.83
C ALA A 97 -6.31 -12.39 -10.91
N ARG A 98 -7.57 -12.42 -11.37
CA ARG A 98 -8.75 -12.14 -10.53
C ARG A 98 -8.79 -13.08 -9.32
N SER A 99 -8.60 -14.38 -9.55
CA SER A 99 -8.58 -15.39 -8.49
C SER A 99 -7.45 -15.17 -7.49
N LEU A 100 -6.25 -14.83 -7.98
CA LEU A 100 -5.05 -14.60 -7.16
C LEU A 100 -5.21 -13.34 -6.31
N VAL A 101 -5.63 -12.23 -6.91
CA VAL A 101 -5.88 -10.96 -6.19
C VAL A 101 -6.94 -11.17 -5.12
N ARG A 102 -8.06 -11.82 -5.45
CA ARG A 102 -9.15 -12.11 -4.51
C ARG A 102 -8.70 -13.04 -3.38
N GLY A 103 -8.02 -14.14 -3.71
CA GLY A 103 -7.54 -15.12 -2.74
C GLY A 103 -6.48 -14.56 -1.80
N ARG A 104 -5.63 -13.63 -2.28
CA ARG A 104 -4.56 -13.02 -1.50
C ARG A 104 -5.02 -11.84 -0.66
N LEU A 105 -5.75 -10.89 -1.25
CA LEU A 105 -6.09 -9.62 -0.60
C LEU A 105 -7.46 -9.63 0.09
N GLY A 106 -8.40 -10.45 -0.40
CA GLY A 106 -9.75 -10.54 0.16
C GLY A 106 -9.78 -10.88 1.66
N PRO A 107 -9.12 -11.96 2.11
CA PRO A 107 -9.09 -12.31 3.54
C PRO A 107 -8.46 -11.23 4.43
N LEU A 108 -7.47 -10.50 3.90
CA LEU A 108 -6.78 -9.43 4.63
C LEU A 108 -7.66 -8.19 4.77
N LEU A 109 -8.34 -7.76 3.70
CA LEU A 109 -9.31 -6.67 3.75
C LEU A 109 -10.48 -7.00 4.70
N ALA A 110 -11.00 -8.23 4.63
CA ALA A 110 -12.03 -8.68 5.57
C ALA A 110 -11.57 -8.60 7.03
N SER A 111 -10.32 -8.96 7.30
CA SER A 111 -9.72 -8.90 8.64
C SER A 111 -9.52 -7.46 9.12
N LEU A 112 -9.11 -6.55 8.21
CA LEU A 112 -8.94 -5.12 8.50
C LEU A 112 -10.27 -4.42 8.79
N GLU A 113 -11.34 -4.80 8.08
CA GLU A 113 -12.71 -4.33 8.33
C GLU A 113 -13.27 -4.83 9.66
N ALA A 114 -12.98 -6.09 10.01
CA ALA A 114 -13.42 -6.68 11.27
C ALA A 114 -12.72 -6.03 12.49
N GLY A 115 -11.52 -5.48 12.30
CA GLY A 115 -10.90 -4.68 13.34
C GLY A 115 -9.46 -4.24 13.05
N PRO A 116 -8.99 -3.19 13.74
CA PRO A 116 -7.71 -2.54 13.48
C PRO A 116 -6.48 -3.36 13.91
N THR A 117 -6.65 -4.49 14.59
CA THR A 117 -5.55 -5.27 15.21
C THR A 117 -4.45 -5.62 14.22
N LEU A 118 -4.83 -6.05 13.02
CA LEU A 118 -3.88 -6.54 12.02
C LEU A 118 -3.02 -5.38 11.47
N ALA A 119 -3.63 -4.22 11.19
CA ALA A 119 -2.91 -3.00 10.85
C ALA A 119 -2.05 -2.49 12.01
N ARG A 120 -2.57 -2.48 13.25
CA ARG A 120 -1.79 -2.08 14.43
C ARG A 120 -0.54 -2.93 14.62
N ASN A 121 -0.65 -4.25 14.44
CA ASN A 121 0.50 -5.15 14.54
C ASN A 121 1.56 -4.89 13.45
N LEU A 122 1.14 -4.49 12.26
CA LEU A 122 2.06 -4.03 11.22
C LEU A 122 2.76 -2.74 11.66
N PHE A 123 1.99 -1.73 12.07
CA PHE A 123 2.51 -0.40 12.40
C PHE A 123 3.32 -0.34 13.70
N ALA A 124 3.06 -1.21 14.68
CA ALA A 124 3.79 -1.27 15.94
C ALA A 124 5.31 -1.49 15.77
N ARG A 125 5.74 -1.97 14.61
CA ARG A 125 7.17 -2.18 14.27
C ARG A 125 7.88 -0.90 13.81
N TYR A 126 7.18 0.23 13.75
CA TYR A 126 7.66 1.49 13.20
C TYR A 126 7.58 2.59 14.26
N GLU A 127 8.71 3.22 14.58
CA GLU A 127 8.74 4.35 15.52
C GLU A 127 8.08 5.60 14.95
N ARG A 128 8.19 5.80 13.62
CA ARG A 128 7.63 6.93 12.88
C ARG A 128 7.15 6.45 11.52
N ILE A 129 5.99 6.96 11.11
CA ILE A 129 5.34 6.64 9.84
C ILE A 129 5.20 7.95 9.07
N ILE A 130 5.61 7.96 7.80
CA ILE A 130 5.45 9.11 6.92
C ILE A 130 4.55 8.70 5.78
N LEU A 131 3.41 9.37 5.65
CA LEU A 131 2.50 9.22 4.53
C LEU A 131 2.68 10.39 3.58
N ILE A 132 2.74 10.12 2.28
CA ILE A 132 2.90 11.12 1.23
C ILE A 132 1.78 10.90 0.21
N ASP A 133 1.08 11.96 -0.15
CA ASP A 133 -0.03 11.92 -1.11
C ASP A 133 -0.05 13.19 -1.97
N ALA A 134 -0.76 13.15 -3.09
CA ALA A 134 -0.98 14.31 -3.93
C ALA A 134 -2.07 15.20 -3.30
N SER A 135 -1.78 16.49 -3.12
CA SER A 135 -2.72 17.41 -2.46
C SER A 135 -3.90 17.85 -3.34
N HIS A 136 -3.86 17.55 -4.64
CA HIS A 136 -4.91 17.91 -5.60
C HIS A 136 -5.82 16.73 -5.96
N GLN A 137 -5.38 15.51 -5.65
CA GLN A 137 -6.13 14.29 -5.88
C GLN A 137 -5.77 13.31 -4.77
N HIS A 138 -6.36 13.54 -3.59
CA HIS A 138 -6.08 12.72 -2.42
C HIS A 138 -6.47 11.27 -2.68
N VAL A 139 -5.48 10.39 -2.66
CA VAL A 139 -5.68 8.94 -2.76
C VAL A 139 -5.83 8.34 -1.36
N LEU A 140 -5.21 8.95 -0.34
CA LEU A 140 -5.31 8.49 1.04
C LEU A 140 -6.46 9.18 1.77
N GLU A 141 -7.30 8.41 2.44
CA GLU A 141 -8.47 8.92 3.17
C GLU A 141 -8.19 8.95 4.69
N PRO A 142 -8.00 10.13 5.33
CA PRO A 142 -7.58 10.20 6.74
C PRO A 142 -8.48 9.46 7.74
N SER A 143 -9.79 9.41 7.45
CA SER A 143 -10.78 8.64 8.21
C SER A 143 -10.39 7.16 8.32
N THR A 144 -9.84 6.57 7.26
CA THR A 144 -9.54 5.13 7.18
C THR A 144 -8.31 4.72 7.98
N PHE A 145 -7.30 5.58 8.07
CA PHE A 145 -6.04 5.24 8.76
C PHE A 145 -5.89 5.82 10.16
N SER A 146 -6.67 6.85 10.51
CA SER A 146 -6.67 7.43 11.86
C SER A 146 -6.97 6.42 12.98
N GLN A 147 -7.67 5.32 12.66
CA GLN A 147 -7.91 4.20 13.58
C GLN A 147 -6.66 3.38 13.95
N TRP A 148 -5.59 3.46 13.14
CA TRP A 148 -4.36 2.67 13.31
C TRP A 148 -3.15 3.52 13.66
N ILE A 149 -3.13 4.77 13.22
CA ILE A 149 -2.00 5.69 13.41
C ILE A 149 -2.54 7.07 13.78
N THR A 150 -1.80 7.77 14.64
CA THR A 150 -2.10 9.15 15.03
C THR A 150 -1.25 10.09 14.20
N ILE A 151 -1.88 11.11 13.62
CA ILE A 151 -1.18 12.17 12.88
C ILE A 151 -0.58 13.15 13.90
N GLU A 152 0.74 13.28 13.92
CA GLU A 152 1.45 14.27 14.74
C GLU A 152 1.54 15.61 14.00
N LYS A 153 1.90 15.57 12.72
CA LYS A 153 2.10 16.77 11.89
C LYS A 153 1.62 16.54 10.47
N ALA A 154 1.08 17.59 9.86
CA ALA A 154 0.67 17.59 8.46
C ALA A 154 1.29 18.80 7.76
N TYR A 155 1.85 18.57 6.57
CA TYR A 155 2.47 19.59 5.75
C TYR A 155 1.89 19.53 4.34
N GLN A 156 1.67 20.69 3.73
CA GLN A 156 1.27 20.79 2.33
C GLN A 156 2.21 21.75 1.61
N ARG A 157 2.84 21.30 0.52
CA ARG A 157 3.69 22.17 -0.30
C ARG A 157 3.76 21.66 -1.73
N ASN A 158 3.64 22.57 -2.71
CA ASN A 158 3.82 22.30 -4.14
C ASN A 158 3.02 21.09 -4.65
N GLY A 159 1.76 20.96 -4.26
CA GLY A 159 0.92 19.85 -4.71
C GLY A 159 1.13 18.53 -3.95
N ILE A 160 1.96 18.51 -2.92
CA ILE A 160 2.26 17.32 -2.10
C ILE A 160 1.75 17.54 -0.68
N GLN A 161 1.06 16.53 -0.16
CA GLN A 161 0.62 16.41 1.22
C GLN A 161 1.51 15.38 1.93
N VAL A 162 2.03 15.73 3.11
CA VAL A 162 2.84 14.85 3.94
C VAL A 162 2.26 14.79 5.34
N TRP A 163 2.01 13.58 5.85
CA TRP A 163 1.66 13.36 7.24
C TRP A 163 2.78 12.62 7.95
N ILE A 164 3.20 13.16 9.10
CA ILE A 164 4.07 12.47 10.05
C ILE A 164 3.16 11.88 11.13
N CYS A 165 3.24 10.57 11.30
CA CYS A 165 2.35 9.78 12.13
C CYS A 165 3.14 8.87 13.07
N HIS A 166 2.46 8.42 14.12
CA HIS A 166 2.92 7.38 15.03
C HIS A 166 1.87 6.26 15.15
N PRO A 167 2.27 5.01 15.41
CA PRO A 167 1.31 3.92 15.58
C PRO A 167 0.41 4.17 16.79
N ASN A 168 -0.86 3.80 16.68
CA ASN A 168 -1.77 3.73 17.83
C ASN A 168 -1.46 2.44 18.60
N ILE A 169 -0.37 2.46 19.39
CA ILE A 169 -0.02 1.37 20.28
C ILE A 169 -0.89 1.54 21.53
N PRO A 170 -1.74 0.56 21.90
CA PRO A 170 -2.34 0.58 23.21
C PRO A 170 -1.21 0.48 24.25
N ILE A 171 -1.14 1.47 25.14
CA ILE A 171 -0.28 1.41 26.32
C ILE A 171 -0.75 0.17 27.10
N THR A 172 0.10 -0.85 27.15
CA THR A 172 -0.07 -2.03 28.01
C THR A 172 0.80 -1.85 29.24
#